data_AF-A0A3N4ZQX9-F1
#
_entry.id   AF-A0A3N4ZQX9-F1
#
_cell.length_a   1.000
_cell.length_b   1.000
_cell.length_c   1.000
_cell.angle_alpha   90.00
_cell.angle_beta   90.00
_cell.angle_gamma   90.00
#
_symmetry.space_group_name_H-M   'P 1'
#
loop_
_entity.id
_entity.type
_entity.pdbx_description
1 polymer ?
#
loop_
_entity_poly.entity_id
_entity_poly.type
_entity_poly.pdbx_seq_one_letter_code
_entity_poly.pdbx_strand_id
1 'polypeptide(L)'
;MRTAWKERDSGQVTIEFLGMMPTIIITLVVLWQLVLVGYAFTLAGNAADEAVRAGTAAKDDRDGKCRQAGLDKLGGAWSEGADAHCGTENGYVKADVTIHVPVLFPGAISLPFTVRGHAGAVEEAKN
;
A
#
# COMPACT_ATOMS: atom_id res chain seq x y z
N MET A 1 28.11 55.20 -22.84
CA MET A 1 28.76 54.23 -21.94
C MET A 1 27.70 53.20 -21.55
N ARG A 2 27.99 51.90 -21.77
CA ARG A 2 27.02 50.80 -21.85
C ARG A 2 26.40 50.41 -20.50
N THR A 3 25.07 50.41 -20.39
CA THR A 3 24.30 49.83 -19.28
C THR A 3 23.71 48.48 -19.69
N ALA A 4 24.40 47.37 -19.43
CA ALA A 4 23.90 46.03 -19.80
C ALA A 4 24.41 44.91 -18.88
N TRP A 5 24.64 45.20 -17.59
CA TRP A 5 25.31 44.25 -16.67
C TRP A 5 24.54 44.00 -15.37
N LYS A 6 23.24 44.31 -15.28
CA LYS A 6 22.49 44.10 -14.03
C LYS A 6 21.41 43.01 -14.08
N GLU A 7 21.13 42.42 -15.24
CA GLU A 7 20.09 41.38 -15.37
C GLU A 7 20.64 39.94 -15.50
N ARG A 8 21.97 39.74 -15.64
CA ARG A 8 22.55 38.39 -15.82
C ARG A 8 22.72 37.61 -14.51
N ASP A 9 23.00 38.28 -13.38
CA ASP A 9 23.25 37.60 -12.10
C ASP A 9 21.97 37.05 -11.44
N SER A 10 20.82 37.72 -11.60
CA SER A 10 19.57 37.31 -10.97
C SER A 10 18.90 36.11 -11.66
N GLY A 11 19.20 35.85 -12.94
CA GLY A 11 18.66 34.71 -13.69
C GLY A 11 19.53 33.45 -13.66
N GLN A 12 20.83 33.59 -13.38
CA GLN A 12 21.76 32.47 -13.37
C GLN A 12 21.46 31.48 -12.23
N VAL A 13 21.16 32.01 -11.03
CA VAL A 13 20.77 31.17 -9.88
C VAL A 13 19.48 30.40 -10.16
N THR A 14 18.49 31.03 -10.81
CA THR A 14 17.22 30.35 -11.16
C THR A 14 17.42 29.23 -12.17
N ILE A 15 18.33 29.40 -13.15
CA ILE A 15 18.64 28.37 -14.15
C ILE A 15 19.38 27.18 -13.53
N GLU A 16 20.32 27.44 -12.62
CA GLU A 16 21.02 26.39 -11.86
C GLU A 16 20.04 25.57 -11.00
N PHE A 17 19.10 26.23 -10.31
CA PHE A 17 18.04 25.55 -9.57
C PHE A 17 17.11 24.72 -10.46
N LEU A 18 16.73 25.25 -11.63
CA LEU A 18 15.89 24.53 -12.59
C LEU A 18 16.58 23.26 -13.11
N GLY A 19 17.91 23.25 -13.18
CA GLY A 19 18.71 22.06 -13.51
C GLY A 19 18.61 20.93 -12.48
N MET A 20 18.40 21.24 -11.19
CA MET A 20 18.23 20.23 -10.13
C MET A 20 16.78 19.79 -9.92
N MET A 21 15.80 20.55 -10.44
CA MET A 21 14.37 20.26 -10.28
C MET A 21 13.99 18.82 -10.70
N PRO A 22 14.46 18.27 -11.83
CA PRO A 22 14.12 16.89 -12.20
C PRO A 22 14.57 15.87 -11.16
N THR A 23 15.79 16.01 -10.62
CA THR A 23 16.33 15.14 -9.57
C THR A 23 15.52 15.22 -8.29
N ILE A 24 15.12 16.43 -7.89
CA ILE A 24 14.28 16.66 -6.71
C ILE A 24 12.92 15.98 -6.89
N ILE A 25 12.27 16.19 -8.04
CA ILE A 25 10.96 15.59 -8.33
C ILE A 25 11.05 14.06 -8.30
N ILE A 26 12.05 13.46 -8.98
CA ILE A 26 12.23 12.00 -8.98
C ILE A 26 12.43 11.50 -7.54
N THR A 27 13.24 12.18 -6.74
CA THR A 27 13.48 11.79 -5.34
C THR A 27 12.19 11.86 -4.52
N LEU A 28 11.41 12.93 -4.66
CA LEU A 28 10.11 13.06 -3.99
C LEU A 28 9.13 11.96 -4.41
N VAL A 29 9.10 11.60 -5.69
CA VAL A 29 8.27 10.50 -6.19
C VAL A 29 8.71 9.17 -5.57
N VAL A 30 10.00 8.89 -5.49
CA VAL A 30 10.51 7.66 -4.84
C VAL A 30 10.15 7.62 -3.37
N LEU A 31 10.39 8.72 -2.63
CA LEU A 31 10.02 8.81 -1.22
C LEU A 31 8.50 8.62 -1.02
N TRP A 32 7.70 9.21 -1.90
CA TRP A 32 6.25 9.03 -1.89
C TRP A 32 5.85 7.57 -2.14
N GLN A 33 6.48 6.90 -3.11
CA GLN A 33 6.21 5.48 -3.36
C GLN A 33 6.56 4.61 -2.15
N LEU A 34 7.66 4.91 -1.45
CA LEU A 34 8.02 4.19 -0.22
C LEU A 34 6.95 4.36 0.87
N VAL A 35 6.37 5.56 1.01
CA VAL A 35 5.25 5.81 1.93
C VAL A 35 4.03 4.96 1.55
N LEU A 36 3.67 4.88 0.26
CA LEU A 36 2.54 4.05 -0.19
C LEU A 36 2.77 2.56 0.09
N VAL A 37 3.99 2.05 -0.14
CA VAL A 37 4.35 0.66 0.17
C VAL A 37 4.22 0.40 1.68
N GLY A 38 4.78 1.28 2.52
CA GLY A 38 4.67 1.16 3.98
C GLY A 38 3.21 1.17 4.45
N TYR A 39 2.39 2.05 3.88
CA TYR A 39 0.95 2.10 4.17
C TYR A 39 0.24 0.79 3.77
N ALA A 40 0.59 0.19 2.63
CA ALA A 40 0.03 -1.08 2.18
C ALA A 40 0.33 -2.23 3.15
N PHE A 41 1.53 -2.27 3.77
CA PHE A 41 1.86 -3.25 4.81
C PHE A 41 0.96 -3.10 6.03
N THR A 42 0.75 -1.87 6.50
CA THR A 42 -0.17 -1.59 7.62
C THR A 42 -1.60 -2.01 7.26
N LEU A 43 -2.05 -1.70 6.05
CA LEU A 43 -3.41 -2.02 5.59
C LEU A 43 -3.62 -3.54 5.47
N ALA A 44 -2.66 -4.27 4.89
CA ALA A 44 -2.72 -5.71 4.72
C ALA A 44 -2.68 -6.45 6.07
N GLY A 45 -1.87 -5.97 7.02
CA GLY A 45 -1.84 -6.49 8.38
C GLY A 45 -3.17 -6.33 9.10
N ASN A 46 -3.73 -5.11 9.11
CA ASN A 46 -5.03 -4.84 9.73
C ASN A 46 -6.16 -5.67 9.09
N ALA A 47 -6.11 -5.86 7.77
CA ALA A 47 -7.06 -6.69 7.05
C ALA A 47 -6.94 -8.18 7.43
N ALA A 48 -5.72 -8.70 7.55
CA ALA A 48 -5.49 -10.08 7.97
C ALA A 48 -5.97 -10.33 9.41
N ASP A 49 -5.70 -9.40 10.32
CA ASP A 49 -6.16 -9.49 11.72
C ASP A 49 -7.70 -9.51 11.81
N GLU A 50 -8.38 -8.64 11.06
CA GLU A 50 -9.84 -8.61 11.01
C GLU A 50 -10.41 -9.89 10.39
N ALA A 51 -9.79 -10.39 9.31
CA ALA A 51 -10.17 -11.64 8.66
C ALA A 51 -10.11 -12.83 9.63
N VAL A 52 -8.99 -12.98 10.35
CA VAL A 52 -8.84 -14.03 11.38
C VAL A 52 -9.86 -13.88 12.50
N ARG A 53 -10.12 -12.65 12.96
CA ARG A 53 -11.09 -12.39 14.02
C ARG A 53 -12.51 -12.80 13.60
N ALA A 54 -12.90 -12.48 12.38
CA ALA A 54 -14.20 -12.89 11.84
C ALA A 54 -14.27 -14.41 11.62
N GLY A 55 -13.20 -15.01 11.10
CA GLY A 55 -13.11 -16.46 10.87
C GLY A 55 -13.19 -17.27 12.16
N THR A 56 -12.53 -16.83 13.23
CA THR A 56 -12.58 -17.50 14.55
C THR A 56 -13.95 -17.37 15.22
N ALA A 57 -14.63 -16.23 15.06
CA ALA A 57 -15.97 -16.00 15.62
C ALA A 57 -17.10 -16.72 14.84
N ALA A 58 -16.83 -17.17 13.62
CA ALA A 58 -17.81 -17.80 12.75
C ALA A 58 -18.09 -19.26 13.16
N LYS A 59 -19.39 -19.59 13.32
CA LYS A 59 -19.86 -20.97 13.57
C LYS A 59 -20.07 -21.78 12.30
N ASP A 60 -20.34 -21.06 11.22
CA ASP A 60 -20.71 -21.52 9.89
C ASP A 60 -20.10 -20.57 8.85
N ASP A 61 -19.72 -21.11 7.69
CA ASP A 61 -19.05 -20.38 6.60
C ASP A 61 -17.85 -19.53 7.06
N ARG A 62 -16.91 -20.17 7.78
CA ARG A 62 -15.73 -19.48 8.34
C ARG A 62 -14.88 -18.83 7.26
N ASP A 63 -14.60 -19.55 6.19
CA ASP A 63 -13.75 -19.06 5.10
C ASP A 63 -14.40 -17.88 4.38
N GLY A 64 -15.72 -17.94 4.14
CA GLY A 64 -16.49 -16.85 3.53
C GLY A 64 -16.49 -15.59 4.41
N LYS A 65 -16.79 -15.72 5.71
CA LYS A 65 -16.80 -14.61 6.66
C LYS A 65 -15.41 -14.02 6.90
N CYS A 66 -14.37 -14.86 6.95
CA CYS A 66 -12.98 -14.44 7.02
C CYS A 66 -12.59 -13.61 5.79
N ARG A 67 -12.85 -14.14 4.59
CA ARG A 67 -12.54 -13.46 3.33
C ARG A 67 -13.30 -12.15 3.19
N GLN A 68 -14.57 -12.13 3.56
CA GLN A 68 -15.40 -10.92 3.53
C GLN A 68 -14.83 -9.85 4.46
N ALA A 69 -14.55 -10.18 5.72
CA ALA A 69 -14.03 -9.24 6.71
C ALA A 69 -12.60 -8.76 6.42
N GLY A 70 -11.81 -9.54 5.66
CA GLY A 70 -10.50 -9.11 5.19
C GLY A 70 -10.55 -8.08 4.06
N LEU A 71 -11.65 -8.02 3.30
CA LEU A 71 -11.75 -7.19 2.10
C LEU A 71 -12.76 -6.05 2.24
N ASP A 72 -13.72 -6.14 3.16
CA ASP A 72 -14.84 -5.17 3.29
C ASP A 72 -14.40 -3.74 3.64
N LYS A 73 -13.29 -3.60 4.38
CA LYS A 73 -12.72 -2.31 4.79
C LYS A 73 -11.72 -1.73 3.79
N LEU A 74 -11.40 -2.46 2.71
CA LEU A 74 -10.53 -1.94 1.66
C LEU A 74 -11.33 -1.01 0.74
N GLY A 75 -10.92 0.26 0.67
CA GLY A 75 -11.58 1.28 -0.14
C GLY A 75 -10.74 1.71 -1.35
N GLY A 76 -11.43 2.11 -2.43
CA GLY A 76 -10.83 2.76 -3.59
C GLY A 76 -9.77 1.90 -4.27
N ALA A 77 -8.61 2.49 -4.56
CA ALA A 77 -7.52 1.82 -5.28
C ALA A 77 -6.91 0.61 -4.53
N TRP A 78 -7.20 0.45 -3.24
CA TRP A 78 -6.65 -0.64 -2.42
C TRP A 78 -7.48 -1.91 -2.47
N SER A 79 -8.75 -1.84 -2.86
CA SER A 79 -9.59 -3.04 -3.07
C SER A 79 -9.40 -3.62 -4.47
N GLU A 80 -8.87 -2.84 -5.41
CA GLU A 80 -8.61 -3.29 -6.77
C GLU A 80 -7.49 -4.33 -6.79
N GLY A 81 -7.85 -5.56 -7.17
CA GLY A 81 -6.91 -6.68 -7.17
C GLY A 81 -6.50 -7.19 -5.79
N ALA A 82 -7.13 -6.71 -4.70
CA ALA A 82 -6.89 -7.29 -3.38
C ALA A 82 -7.52 -8.68 -3.27
N ASP A 83 -6.84 -9.56 -2.55
CA ASP A 83 -7.29 -10.93 -2.34
C ASP A 83 -7.06 -11.36 -0.89
N ALA A 84 -7.98 -12.14 -0.34
CA ALA A 84 -7.87 -12.69 1.00
C ALA A 84 -8.02 -14.20 0.93
N HIS A 85 -6.96 -14.91 1.30
CA HIS A 85 -6.96 -16.35 1.45
C HIS A 85 -7.12 -16.70 2.92
N CYS A 86 -8.11 -17.52 3.22
CA CYS A 86 -8.41 -17.96 4.57
C CYS A 86 -8.34 -19.48 4.62
N GLY A 87 -7.82 -20.01 5.73
CA GLY A 87 -7.75 -21.44 5.94
C GLY A 87 -7.72 -21.77 7.42
N THR A 88 -8.25 -22.95 7.77
CA THR A 88 -8.14 -23.50 9.12
C THR A 88 -7.20 -24.70 9.08
N GLU A 89 -6.15 -24.68 9.90
CA GLU A 89 -5.15 -25.73 9.93
C GLU A 89 -4.63 -25.93 11.35
N ASN A 90 -4.54 -27.19 11.80
CA ASN A 90 -3.97 -27.57 13.09
C ASN A 90 -4.62 -26.85 14.30
N GLY A 91 -5.92 -26.53 14.23
CA GLY A 91 -6.64 -25.80 15.29
C GLY A 91 -6.38 -24.29 15.30
N TYR A 92 -5.84 -23.73 14.22
CA TYR A 92 -5.66 -22.29 14.01
C TYR A 92 -6.43 -21.84 12.78
N VAL A 93 -7.10 -20.69 12.89
CA VAL A 93 -7.61 -19.93 11.74
C VAL A 93 -6.49 -19.01 11.27
N LYS A 94 -6.14 -19.09 9.99
CA LYS A 94 -5.12 -18.26 9.33
C LYS A 94 -5.78 -17.41 8.24
N ALA A 95 -5.28 -16.19 8.07
CA ALA A 95 -5.65 -15.35 6.95
C ALA A 95 -4.42 -14.68 6.33
N ASP A 96 -4.35 -14.72 5.01
CA ASP A 96 -3.33 -14.11 4.18
C ASP A 96 -4.01 -13.09 3.26
N VAL A 97 -3.77 -11.80 3.47
CA VAL A 97 -4.36 -10.72 2.67
C VAL A 97 -3.29 -10.11 1.77
N THR A 98 -3.54 -10.12 0.46
CA THR A 98 -2.68 -9.51 -0.56
C THR A 98 -3.27 -8.19 -1.02
N ILE A 99 -2.47 -7.12 -1.00
CA ILE A 99 -2.84 -5.78 -1.44
C ILE A 99 -1.87 -5.31 -2.53
N HIS A 100 -2.42 -4.72 -3.60
CA HIS A 100 -1.64 -4.09 -4.65
C HIS A 100 -1.36 -2.63 -4.29
N VAL A 101 -0.10 -2.20 -4.42
CA VAL A 101 0.29 -0.82 -4.15
C VAL A 101 -0.04 0.05 -5.38
N PRO A 102 -0.87 1.08 -5.26
CA PRO A 102 -1.21 1.96 -6.37
C PRO A 102 0.01 2.79 -6.77
N VAL A 103 0.27 2.87 -8.08
CA VAL A 103 1.31 3.73 -8.66
C VAL A 103 0.82 5.15 -8.83
N LEU A 104 1.65 6.14 -8.48
CA LEU A 104 1.29 7.57 -8.56
C LEU A 104 1.19 8.10 -10.00
N PHE A 105 1.96 7.53 -10.94
CA PHE A 105 1.96 7.91 -12.35
C PHE A 105 1.70 6.69 -13.25
N PRO A 106 0.44 6.22 -13.34
CA PRO A 106 0.09 5.11 -14.22
C PRO A 106 0.39 5.50 -15.68
N GLY A 107 1.39 4.82 -16.28
CA GLY A 107 1.83 5.05 -17.66
C GLY A 107 3.28 5.52 -17.83
N ALA A 108 3.91 6.06 -16.78
CA ALA A 108 5.34 6.39 -16.81
C ALA A 108 6.21 5.18 -16.40
N ILE A 109 5.77 4.42 -15.40
CA ILE A 109 6.46 3.23 -14.88
C ILE A 109 5.40 2.24 -14.36
N SER A 110 5.44 0.99 -14.83
CA SER A 110 4.61 -0.10 -14.29
C SER A 110 5.42 -0.90 -13.26
N LEU A 111 5.23 -0.62 -11.97
CA LEU A 111 5.85 -1.39 -10.90
C LEU A 111 4.78 -2.21 -10.17
N PRO A 112 4.66 -3.53 -10.43
CA PRO A 112 3.70 -4.38 -9.74
C PRO A 112 4.22 -4.75 -8.35
N PHE A 113 4.11 -3.82 -7.39
CA PHE A 113 4.42 -4.12 -6.00
C PHE A 113 3.18 -4.70 -5.30
N THR A 114 3.25 -5.97 -4.94
CA THR A 114 2.26 -6.66 -4.11
C THR A 114 2.79 -6.81 -2.69
N VAL A 115 1.97 -6.45 -1.71
CA VAL A 115 2.26 -6.59 -0.29
C VAL A 115 1.32 -7.62 0.31
N ARG A 116 1.85 -8.47 1.22
CA ARG A 116 1.06 -9.50 1.91
C ARG A 116 1.08 -9.26 3.43
N GLY A 117 -0.10 -9.32 4.04
CA GLY A 117 -0.32 -9.39 5.47
C GLY A 117 -0.72 -10.80 5.85
N HIS A 118 -0.20 -11.30 6.98
CA HIS A 118 -0.41 -12.65 7.46
C HIS A 118 -0.81 -12.59 8.94
N ALA A 119 -1.90 -13.27 9.31
CA ALA A 119 -2.36 -13.35 10.69
C ALA A 119 -2.86 -14.77 10.99
N GLY A 120 -2.83 -15.17 12.27
CA GLY A 120 -3.39 -16.44 12.72
C GLY A 120 -3.79 -16.44 14.18
N ALA A 121 -4.90 -17.09 14.51
CA ALA A 121 -5.40 -17.22 15.88
C ALA A 121 -5.92 -18.64 16.14
N VAL A 122 -5.89 -19.06 17.41
CA VAL A 122 -6.40 -20.37 17.85
C VAL A 122 -7.91 -20.42 17.65
N GLU A 123 -8.42 -21.58 17.21
CA GLU A 123 -9.85 -21.83 17.08
C GLU A 123 -10.51 -21.93 18.46
N GLU A 124 -11.07 -20.82 18.96
CA GLU A 124 -11.80 -20.81 20.24
C GLU A 124 -13.29 -21.18 20.11
N ALA A 125 -13.72 -21.63 18.93
CA ALA A 125 -15.09 -22.11 18.72
C ALA A 125 -15.31 -23.43 19.48
N LYS A 126 -15.71 -23.30 20.75
CA LYS A 126 -16.31 -24.37 21.56
C LYS A 126 -17.47 -24.98 20.78
N ASN A 127 -17.31 -26.25 20.44
CA ASN A 127 -18.39 -27.13 19.97
C ASN A 127 -19.56 -27.12 20.97
#